data_AF-M7SX44-F1
#
_entry.id   AF-M7SX44-F1
#
_cell.length_a   1.000
_cell.length_b   1.000
_cell.length_c   1.000
_cell.angle_alpha   90.00
_cell.angle_beta   90.00
_cell.angle_gamma   90.00
#
_symmetry.space_group_name_H-M   'P 1'
#
loop_
_entity.id
_entity.type
_entity.pdbx_description
1 polymer ?
#
loop_
_entity_poly.entity_id
_entity_poly.type
_entity_poly.pdbx_seq_one_letter_code
_entity_poly.pdbx_strand_id
1 'polypeptide(L)'
;MIPDQVSTSCFDTRLSPKKELPHKTWNSRRYHGAVWLFWNVEGTARGWEREERILVCVPLRDAEQHMPMMFSHFRNFTYPHHLIDLAFLVSDSKDRTLEVLIHNLEELQAHEDPKQPYGEISIIEKDFGQQVNQDVESRHGFAAQAGRRKLMAQARNWLLSAALRPYHSWVYWRDVDVETAPFTILEDLMRHNKDVIVPNVWRPLPDWLGGEQPYDLNSWQESETALALADTLDEDAVIVEGYAEYATWRPHLAYLRDPYGDPDMEMEIDGVGGVSILSKARVFRSGVHFPAFSFEKHAETEGFGKMAKRMQFSVEMEQERLAKEAEERQRAEREKKIKDAFDDTNSQWAKDKSEMQNIAKEANKVAPDSKISNADSKDASSKEKSNAGSNAGSDTDSNVGSNAGSNAGSKDPKQKGLAEA
;
A
#
# COMPACT_ATOMS: atom_id res chain seq x y z
N MET A 1 -22.75 2.31 -52.55
CA MET A 1 -21.90 1.22 -52.03
C MET A 1 -20.93 1.81 -51.03
N ILE A 2 -21.29 1.78 -49.75
CA ILE A 2 -20.46 2.09 -48.58
C ILE A 2 -20.94 1.06 -47.54
N PRO A 3 -20.07 0.19 -46.99
CA PRO A 3 -20.50 -0.87 -46.09
C PRO A 3 -20.63 -0.40 -44.64
N ASP A 4 -21.46 -1.15 -43.94
CA ASP A 4 -22.09 -0.89 -42.65
C ASP A 4 -21.16 -0.66 -41.46
N GLN A 5 -21.63 0.21 -40.57
CA GLN A 5 -21.09 0.36 -39.22
C GLN A 5 -21.57 -0.79 -38.33
N VAL A 6 -20.62 -1.45 -37.67
CA VAL A 6 -20.84 -2.45 -36.63
C VAL A 6 -21.46 -1.77 -35.41
N SER A 7 -22.71 -2.11 -35.08
CA SER A 7 -23.34 -1.72 -33.81
C SER A 7 -22.92 -2.68 -32.70
N THR A 8 -22.20 -2.21 -31.71
CA THR A 8 -22.02 -2.91 -30.43
C THR A 8 -23.21 -2.60 -29.52
N SER A 9 -24.12 -3.57 -29.38
CA SER A 9 -25.21 -3.49 -28.40
C SER A 9 -24.73 -4.04 -27.05
N CYS A 10 -24.62 -3.18 -26.05
CA CYS A 10 -24.39 -3.57 -24.66
C CYS A 10 -25.75 -3.99 -24.06
N PHE A 11 -25.92 -5.28 -23.74
CA PHE A 11 -27.12 -5.79 -23.08
C PHE A 11 -26.88 -5.85 -21.57
N ASP A 12 -27.43 -4.87 -20.85
CA ASP A 12 -27.50 -4.85 -19.39
C ASP A 12 -28.80 -5.56 -18.95
N THR A 13 -28.69 -6.80 -18.47
CA THR A 13 -29.83 -7.57 -17.96
C THR A 13 -29.88 -7.50 -16.44
N ARG A 14 -30.57 -6.48 -15.92
CA ARG A 14 -30.92 -6.38 -14.49
C ARG A 14 -32.22 -7.12 -14.22
N LEU A 15 -32.16 -8.17 -13.39
CA LEU A 15 -33.34 -8.86 -12.85
C LEU A 15 -33.77 -8.20 -11.53
N SER A 16 -35.05 -7.88 -11.38
CA SER A 16 -35.65 -7.35 -10.15
C SER A 16 -37.05 -7.96 -9.92
N PRO A 17 -37.50 -8.25 -8.68
CA PRO A 17 -38.77 -8.91 -8.45
C PRO A 17 -39.96 -7.93 -8.47
N LYS A 18 -41.02 -8.27 -9.24
CA LYS A 18 -42.28 -7.52 -9.36
C LYS A 18 -43.26 -7.81 -8.22
N LYS A 19 -43.92 -6.76 -7.71
CA LYS A 19 -45.28 -6.82 -7.13
C LYS A 19 -46.07 -5.58 -7.58
N GLU A 20 -47.20 -5.80 -8.24
CA GLU A 20 -48.18 -4.76 -8.64
C GLU A 20 -49.37 -4.73 -7.67
N LEU A 21 -49.90 -3.53 -7.39
CA LEU A 21 -51.32 -3.22 -7.04
C LEU A 21 -51.55 -1.68 -7.20
N PRO A 22 -52.80 -1.16 -7.32
CA PRO A 22 -53.25 -0.48 -8.54
C PRO A 22 -53.32 1.06 -8.50
N HIS A 23 -53.49 1.59 -9.71
CA HIS A 23 -53.51 2.99 -10.14
C HIS A 23 -54.35 3.98 -9.30
N LYS A 24 -53.69 5.08 -8.90
CA LYS A 24 -54.24 6.44 -9.02
C LYS A 24 -53.18 7.38 -9.59
N THR A 25 -53.55 8.01 -10.69
CA THR A 25 -52.79 8.97 -11.48
C THR A 25 -52.45 10.22 -10.67
N TRP A 26 -51.19 10.65 -10.70
CA TRP A 26 -50.76 12.03 -10.94
C TRP A 26 -49.23 12.04 -11.15
N ASN A 27 -48.81 12.63 -12.26
CA ASN A 27 -47.50 12.51 -12.88
C ASN A 27 -46.49 13.45 -12.19
N SER A 28 -45.72 12.94 -11.23
CA SER A 28 -44.46 13.55 -10.82
C SER A 28 -43.37 12.50 -10.98
N ARG A 29 -42.48 12.66 -11.96
CA ARG A 29 -41.22 11.90 -11.99
C ARG A 29 -40.46 12.27 -10.72
N ARG A 30 -40.58 11.43 -9.68
CA ARG A 30 -39.65 11.46 -8.55
C ARG A 30 -38.30 11.06 -9.11
N TYR A 31 -37.46 12.06 -9.36
CA TYR A 31 -36.02 11.83 -9.40
C TYR A 31 -35.65 11.27 -8.03
N HIS A 32 -35.38 9.97 -7.97
CA HIS A 32 -34.73 9.39 -6.80
C HIS A 32 -33.27 9.85 -6.88
N GLY A 33 -32.99 11.03 -6.33
CA GLY A 33 -31.63 11.51 -6.17
C GLY A 33 -30.99 10.79 -5.00
N ALA A 34 -29.98 9.95 -5.26
CA ALA A 34 -29.10 9.46 -4.21
C ALA A 34 -27.93 10.45 -4.06
N VAL A 35 -27.77 11.04 -2.87
CA VAL A 35 -26.65 11.93 -2.55
C VAL A 35 -25.65 11.11 -1.72
N TRP A 36 -24.47 10.87 -2.29
CA TRP A 36 -23.36 10.24 -1.59
C TRP A 36 -22.26 11.28 -1.38
N LEU A 37 -21.96 11.60 -0.13
CA LEU A 37 -20.78 12.37 0.20
C LEU A 37 -19.58 11.43 0.15
N PHE A 38 -18.67 11.68 -0.78
CA PHE A 38 -17.49 10.85 -1.05
C PHE A 38 -16.62 10.62 0.20
N TRP A 39 -16.64 11.57 1.14
CA TRP A 39 -15.89 11.53 2.41
C TRP A 39 -16.54 10.68 3.51
N ASN A 40 -17.80 10.24 3.35
CA ASN A 40 -18.51 9.51 4.40
C ASN A 40 -18.40 7.98 4.28
N VAL A 41 -17.75 7.48 3.23
CA VAL A 41 -17.60 6.04 3.00
C VAL A 41 -16.15 5.67 3.24
N GLU A 42 -15.89 5.11 4.42
CA GLU A 42 -14.57 4.69 4.87
C GLU A 42 -14.53 3.17 5.02
N GLY A 43 -13.36 2.59 4.74
CA GLY A 43 -13.05 1.20 5.07
C GLY A 43 -12.39 1.12 6.45
N THR A 44 -12.92 0.30 7.35
CA THR A 44 -12.40 0.13 8.71
C THR A 44 -12.11 -1.33 9.07
N ALA A 45 -11.39 -1.50 10.18
CA ALA A 45 -11.00 -2.82 10.71
C ALA A 45 -12.16 -3.79 10.95
N ARG A 46 -13.38 -3.28 11.13
CA ARG A 46 -14.58 -4.05 11.49
C ARG A 46 -15.72 -3.77 10.51
N GLY A 47 -15.42 -3.89 9.22
CA GLY A 47 -16.36 -3.54 8.15
C GLY A 47 -17.71 -4.26 8.26
N TRP A 48 -17.71 -5.52 8.70
CA TRP A 48 -18.93 -6.31 8.89
C TRP A 48 -19.86 -5.76 9.99
N GLU A 49 -19.32 -5.15 11.05
CA GLU A 49 -20.13 -4.52 12.11
C GLU A 49 -20.71 -3.17 11.68
N ARG A 50 -20.09 -2.55 10.67
CA ARG A 50 -20.43 -1.22 10.17
C ARG A 50 -21.22 -1.24 8.86
N GLU A 51 -21.63 -2.42 8.42
CA GLU A 51 -22.35 -2.61 7.16
C GLU A 51 -21.58 -2.06 5.95
N GLU A 52 -20.24 -2.13 5.99
CA GLU A 52 -19.39 -1.64 4.91
C GLU A 52 -19.54 -2.53 3.67
N ARG A 53 -19.82 -1.92 2.52
CA ARG A 53 -19.97 -2.67 1.26
C ARG A 53 -18.62 -2.93 0.61
N ILE A 54 -18.42 -4.15 0.12
CA ILE A 54 -17.21 -4.59 -0.56
C ILE A 54 -17.53 -4.95 -2.01
N LEU A 55 -16.69 -4.48 -2.93
CA LEU A 55 -16.73 -4.88 -4.33
C LEU A 55 -15.69 -5.98 -4.58
N VAL A 56 -16.11 -7.19 -4.91
CA VAL A 56 -15.21 -8.27 -5.31
C VAL A 56 -15.06 -8.26 -6.83
N CYS A 57 -13.84 -8.06 -7.30
CA CYS A 57 -13.49 -8.02 -8.71
C CYS A 57 -12.75 -9.30 -9.13
N VAL A 58 -13.28 -9.98 -10.14
CA VAL A 58 -12.71 -11.23 -10.68
C VAL A 58 -12.55 -11.13 -12.20
N PRO A 59 -11.32 -10.92 -12.71
CA PRO A 59 -11.06 -11.07 -14.15
C PRO A 59 -11.07 -12.55 -14.54
N LEU A 60 -11.68 -12.86 -15.69
CA LEU A 60 -11.91 -14.22 -16.16
C LEU A 60 -11.43 -14.38 -17.60
N ARG A 61 -10.65 -15.45 -17.81
CA ARG A 61 -10.27 -15.94 -19.12
C ARG A 61 -10.11 -17.44 -19.08
N ASP A 62 -10.82 -18.17 -19.95
CA ASP A 62 -10.75 -19.64 -20.05
C ASP A 62 -10.85 -20.33 -18.67
N ALA A 63 -11.82 -19.89 -17.87
CA ALA A 63 -11.95 -20.17 -16.45
C ALA A 63 -13.02 -21.22 -16.11
N GLU A 64 -13.63 -21.89 -17.10
CA GLU A 64 -14.72 -22.86 -16.93
C GLU A 64 -14.40 -23.90 -15.83
N GLN A 65 -13.19 -24.46 -15.86
CA GLN A 65 -12.75 -25.50 -14.91
C GLN A 65 -12.62 -25.03 -13.46
N HIS A 66 -12.42 -23.73 -13.22
CA HIS A 66 -12.20 -23.16 -11.89
C HIS A 66 -13.50 -22.71 -11.21
N MET A 67 -14.59 -22.56 -11.99
CA MET A 67 -15.89 -22.08 -11.48
C MET A 67 -16.41 -22.88 -10.28
N PRO A 68 -16.42 -24.22 -10.27
CA PRO A 68 -16.94 -24.97 -9.13
C PRO A 68 -16.23 -24.61 -7.81
N MET A 69 -14.91 -24.43 -7.87
CA MET A 69 -14.12 -24.10 -6.69
C MET A 69 -14.35 -22.66 -6.23
N MET A 70 -14.32 -21.69 -7.15
CA MET A 70 -14.60 -20.28 -6.83
C MET A 70 -15.98 -20.12 -6.18
N PHE A 71 -17.03 -20.73 -6.75
CA PHE A 71 -18.37 -20.65 -6.19
C PHE A 71 -18.53 -21.42 -4.88
N SER A 72 -17.70 -22.43 -4.62
CA SER A 72 -17.64 -23.05 -3.29
C SER A 72 -17.10 -22.07 -2.24
N HIS A 73 -16.11 -21.24 -2.59
CA HIS A 73 -15.58 -20.23 -1.67
C HIS A 73 -16.59 -19.12 -1.42
N PHE A 74 -17.28 -18.65 -2.45
CA PHE A 74 -18.35 -17.66 -2.32
C PHE A 74 -19.42 -18.11 -1.32
N ARG A 75 -19.94 -19.34 -1.45
CA ARG A 75 -20.94 -19.87 -0.51
C ARG A 75 -20.44 -19.95 0.94
N ASN A 76 -19.13 -20.06 1.14
CA ASN A 76 -18.50 -20.23 2.43
C ASN A 76 -17.96 -18.94 3.04
N PHE A 77 -18.04 -17.79 2.36
CA PHE A 77 -17.60 -16.54 2.97
C PHE A 77 -18.40 -16.22 4.24
N THR A 78 -17.72 -15.76 5.27
CA THR A 78 -18.38 -15.36 6.53
C THR A 78 -18.90 -13.94 6.49
N TYR A 79 -18.31 -13.09 5.65
CA TYR A 79 -18.72 -11.70 5.50
C TYR A 79 -20.15 -11.65 4.94
N PRO A 80 -21.07 -10.82 5.46
CA PRO A 80 -22.47 -10.88 5.04
C PRO A 80 -22.65 -10.69 3.52
N HIS A 81 -23.19 -11.70 2.82
CA HIS A 81 -23.20 -11.70 1.34
C HIS A 81 -23.95 -10.51 0.74
N HIS A 82 -25.00 -10.02 1.39
CA HIS A 82 -25.76 -8.84 0.94
C HIS A 82 -24.94 -7.52 0.95
N LEU A 83 -23.78 -7.50 1.61
CA LEU A 83 -22.81 -6.41 1.61
C LEU A 83 -21.69 -6.60 0.58
N ILE A 84 -21.65 -7.75 -0.08
CA ILE A 84 -20.68 -8.08 -1.11
C ILE A 84 -21.35 -7.88 -2.47
N ASP A 85 -20.84 -6.94 -3.25
CA ASP A 85 -21.17 -6.77 -4.66
C ASP A 85 -20.10 -7.51 -5.49
N LEU A 86 -20.51 -8.26 -6.52
CA LEU A 86 -19.60 -9.05 -7.36
C LEU A 86 -19.46 -8.40 -8.73
N ALA A 87 -18.24 -8.34 -9.25
CA ALA A 87 -17.96 -7.85 -10.60
C ALA A 87 -17.01 -8.78 -11.34
N PHE A 88 -17.48 -9.28 -12.48
CA PHE A 88 -16.75 -10.19 -13.35
C PHE A 88 -16.42 -9.51 -14.68
N LEU A 89 -15.20 -9.72 -15.17
CA LEU A 89 -14.81 -9.35 -16.53
C LEU A 89 -14.42 -10.61 -17.29
N VAL A 90 -15.24 -11.04 -18.24
CA VAL A 90 -14.90 -12.12 -19.17
C VAL A 90 -14.22 -11.49 -20.39
N SER A 91 -12.97 -11.90 -20.64
CA SER A 91 -12.13 -11.35 -21.70
C SER A 91 -11.38 -12.46 -22.43
N ASP A 92 -11.35 -12.40 -23.76
CA ASP A 92 -10.56 -13.25 -24.65
C ASP A 92 -10.72 -14.76 -24.35
N SER A 93 -11.92 -15.17 -23.90
CA SER A 93 -12.27 -16.54 -23.54
C SER A 93 -12.77 -17.34 -24.75
N LYS A 94 -12.46 -18.63 -24.79
CA LYS A 94 -12.81 -19.56 -25.87
C LYS A 94 -13.61 -20.77 -25.39
N ASP A 95 -13.69 -20.97 -24.09
CA ASP A 95 -14.46 -22.02 -23.43
C ASP A 95 -15.86 -21.52 -23.02
N ARG A 96 -16.56 -22.28 -22.16
CA ARG A 96 -17.91 -21.93 -21.70
C ARG A 96 -17.92 -21.08 -20.42
N THR A 97 -16.85 -20.34 -20.15
CA THR A 97 -16.70 -19.48 -18.96
C THR A 97 -17.94 -18.64 -18.68
N LEU A 98 -18.46 -17.91 -19.67
CA LEU A 98 -19.61 -17.03 -19.50
C LEU A 98 -20.89 -17.80 -19.16
N GLU A 99 -21.16 -18.91 -19.86
CA GLU A 99 -22.35 -19.74 -19.62
C GLU A 99 -22.34 -20.33 -18.22
N VAL A 100 -21.21 -20.89 -17.81
CA VAL A 100 -21.06 -21.53 -16.49
C VAL A 100 -21.11 -20.48 -15.38
N LEU A 101 -20.53 -19.29 -15.59
CA LEU A 101 -20.64 -18.17 -14.65
C LEU A 101 -22.10 -17.78 -14.42
N ILE A 102 -22.86 -17.53 -15.50
CA ILE A 102 -24.28 -17.13 -15.41
C ILE A 102 -25.09 -18.20 -14.68
N HIS A 103 -24.95 -19.46 -15.07
CA HIS A 103 -25.68 -20.56 -14.45
C HIS A 103 -25.42 -20.66 -12.94
N ASN A 104 -24.15 -20.60 -12.52
CA ASN A 104 -23.81 -20.64 -11.09
C ASN A 104 -24.31 -19.41 -10.32
N LEU A 105 -24.32 -18.22 -10.93
CA LEU A 105 -24.86 -17.01 -10.30
C LEU A 105 -26.38 -17.10 -10.13
N GLU A 106 -27.09 -17.60 -11.14
CA GLU A 106 -28.54 -17.81 -11.05
C GLU A 106 -28.90 -18.78 -9.92
N GLU A 107 -28.20 -19.91 -9.82
CA GLU A 107 -28.38 -20.87 -8.72
C GLU A 107 -28.08 -20.24 -7.36
N LEU A 108 -26.99 -19.48 -7.26
CA LEU A 108 -26.59 -18.86 -6.01
C LEU A 108 -27.57 -17.76 -5.58
N GLN A 109 -28.08 -16.95 -6.52
CA GLN A 109 -29.06 -15.90 -6.24
C GLN A 109 -30.46 -16.44 -5.95
N ALA A 110 -30.78 -17.64 -6.45
CA ALA A 110 -32.04 -18.34 -6.18
C ALA A 110 -32.02 -19.19 -4.89
N HIS A 111 -30.94 -19.14 -4.12
CA HIS A 111 -30.77 -19.97 -2.92
C HIS A 111 -31.85 -19.68 -1.85
N GLU A 112 -32.35 -20.73 -1.19
CA GLU A 112 -33.47 -20.63 -0.23
C GLU A 112 -33.09 -19.86 1.05
N ASP A 113 -31.86 -20.01 1.53
CA ASP A 113 -31.33 -19.21 2.64
C ASP A 113 -31.13 -17.75 2.19
N PRO A 114 -31.84 -16.77 2.79
CA PRO A 114 -31.74 -15.35 2.43
C PRO A 114 -30.36 -14.74 2.72
N LYS A 115 -29.47 -15.45 3.43
CA LYS A 115 -28.09 -15.01 3.67
C LYS A 115 -27.13 -15.36 2.53
N GLN A 116 -27.51 -16.24 1.62
CA GLN A 116 -26.65 -16.73 0.54
C GLN A 116 -26.58 -15.78 -0.67
N PRO A 117 -27.66 -15.11 -1.10
CA PRO A 117 -27.59 -14.15 -2.20
C PRO A 117 -26.64 -12.97 -1.90
N TYR A 118 -25.87 -12.60 -2.92
CA TYR A 118 -25.02 -11.40 -2.94
C TYR A 118 -25.82 -10.12 -3.22
N GLY A 119 -25.15 -8.97 -3.06
CA GLY A 119 -25.65 -7.66 -3.46
C GLY A 119 -25.70 -7.48 -4.99
N GLU A 120 -25.19 -6.36 -5.49
CA GLU A 120 -25.16 -6.10 -6.94
C GLU A 120 -24.18 -7.05 -7.63
N ILE A 121 -24.60 -7.66 -8.75
CA ILE A 121 -23.73 -8.47 -9.60
C ILE A 121 -23.60 -7.79 -10.96
N SER A 122 -22.37 -7.56 -11.40
CA SER A 122 -22.02 -7.04 -12.71
C SER A 122 -21.22 -8.08 -13.50
N ILE A 123 -21.68 -8.44 -14.68
CA ILE A 123 -20.93 -9.27 -15.64
C ILE A 123 -20.61 -8.39 -16.84
N ILE A 124 -19.33 -8.24 -17.15
CA ILE A 124 -18.84 -7.42 -18.25
C ILE A 124 -18.10 -8.34 -19.21
N GLU A 125 -18.43 -8.24 -20.49
CA GLU A 125 -17.71 -8.93 -21.55
C GLU A 125 -16.95 -7.89 -22.38
N LYS A 126 -15.64 -8.04 -22.46
CA LYS A 126 -14.79 -7.16 -23.27
C LYS A 126 -13.44 -7.80 -23.53
N ASP A 127 -13.10 -7.90 -24.80
CA ASP A 127 -11.79 -8.37 -25.24
C ASP A 127 -10.76 -7.22 -25.33
N PHE A 128 -9.51 -7.55 -25.02
CA PHE A 128 -8.37 -6.65 -25.15
C PHE A 128 -7.37 -7.13 -26.20
N GLY A 129 -7.68 -8.22 -26.92
CA GLY A 129 -6.91 -8.69 -28.06
C GLY A 129 -5.57 -9.30 -27.64
N GLN A 130 -5.55 -10.01 -26.50
CA GLN A 130 -4.33 -10.66 -26.02
C GLN A 130 -3.93 -11.79 -26.97
N GLN A 131 -3.00 -11.48 -27.89
CA GLN A 131 -2.57 -12.40 -28.93
C GLN A 131 -1.89 -13.62 -28.35
N VAL A 132 -2.44 -14.79 -28.68
CA VAL A 132 -1.90 -16.10 -28.29
C VAL A 132 -0.94 -16.55 -29.39
N ASN A 133 0.33 -16.14 -29.33
CA ASN A 133 1.34 -16.77 -30.17
C ASN A 133 1.55 -18.22 -29.69
N GLN A 134 1.68 -19.16 -30.63
CA GLN A 134 1.67 -20.61 -30.36
C GLN A 134 2.98 -21.17 -29.78
N ASP A 135 4.05 -20.36 -29.69
CA ASP A 135 5.34 -20.80 -29.13
C ASP A 135 5.41 -20.57 -27.63
N VAL A 136 5.53 -21.66 -26.85
CA VAL A 136 5.60 -21.63 -25.38
C VAL A 136 6.86 -20.91 -24.89
N GLU A 137 7.98 -21.04 -25.61
CA GLU A 137 9.24 -20.32 -25.31
C GLU A 137 9.09 -18.79 -25.52
N SER A 138 8.29 -18.36 -26.50
CA SER A 138 8.01 -16.93 -26.74
C SER A 138 7.06 -16.32 -25.70
N ARG A 139 6.20 -17.12 -25.04
CA ARG A 139 5.25 -16.66 -24.00
C ARG A 139 5.92 -16.38 -22.66
N HIS A 140 6.95 -17.15 -22.34
CA HIS A 140 7.71 -16.99 -21.11
C HIS A 140 8.94 -16.13 -21.30
N GLY A 141 9.31 -15.71 -22.51
CA GLY A 141 10.40 -14.76 -22.70
C GLY A 141 10.12 -13.42 -22.01
N PHE A 142 11.12 -12.93 -21.28
CA PHE A 142 11.11 -11.65 -20.56
C PHE A 142 10.49 -10.49 -21.39
N ALA A 143 10.83 -10.43 -22.68
CA ALA A 143 10.35 -9.39 -23.60
C ALA A 143 8.82 -9.37 -23.83
N ALA A 144 8.14 -10.52 -23.72
CA ALA A 144 6.68 -10.61 -23.93
C ALA A 144 5.87 -10.28 -22.66
N GLN A 145 6.47 -10.42 -21.48
CA GLN A 145 5.77 -10.25 -20.21
C GLN A 145 5.32 -8.80 -19.96
N ALA A 146 6.13 -7.83 -20.36
CA ALA A 146 5.78 -6.41 -20.23
C ALA A 146 4.48 -6.07 -20.97
N GLY A 147 4.31 -6.55 -22.22
CA GLY A 147 3.10 -6.34 -23.00
C GLY A 147 1.87 -7.02 -22.38
N ARG A 148 2.04 -8.25 -21.86
CA ARG A 148 0.97 -8.98 -21.17
C ARG A 148 0.49 -8.25 -19.91
N ARG A 149 1.40 -7.79 -19.06
CA ARG A 149 1.05 -7.02 -17.84
C ARG A 149 0.29 -5.75 -18.18
N LYS A 150 0.72 -5.01 -19.21
CA LYS A 150 0.02 -3.80 -19.68
C LYS A 150 -1.42 -4.09 -20.14
N LEU A 151 -1.66 -5.20 -20.86
CA LEU A 151 -3.02 -5.61 -21.26
C LEU A 151 -3.87 -6.05 -20.06
N MET A 152 -3.31 -6.83 -19.14
CA MET A 152 -4.00 -7.22 -17.90
C MET A 152 -4.40 -6.00 -17.06
N ALA A 153 -3.53 -4.99 -16.99
CA ALA A 153 -3.83 -3.73 -16.31
C ALA A 153 -5.02 -2.99 -16.95
N GLN A 154 -5.12 -2.98 -18.29
CA GLN A 154 -6.29 -2.41 -18.98
C GLN A 154 -7.59 -3.13 -18.60
N ALA A 155 -7.56 -4.46 -18.57
CA ALA A 155 -8.71 -5.28 -18.17
C ALA A 155 -9.14 -4.98 -16.72
N ARG A 156 -8.20 -5.01 -15.75
CA ARG A 156 -8.49 -4.67 -14.35
C ARG A 156 -9.06 -3.25 -14.22
N ASN A 157 -8.45 -2.25 -14.87
CA ASN A 157 -8.95 -0.88 -14.80
C ASN A 157 -10.34 -0.71 -15.41
N TRP A 158 -10.65 -1.43 -16.50
CA TRP A 158 -11.98 -1.39 -17.11
C TRP A 158 -13.05 -1.97 -16.17
N LEU A 159 -12.78 -3.15 -15.61
CA LEU A 159 -13.66 -3.81 -14.63
C LEU A 159 -13.94 -2.87 -13.45
N LEU A 160 -12.87 -2.34 -12.84
CA LEU A 160 -12.98 -1.43 -11.71
C LEU A 160 -13.80 -0.18 -12.04
N SER A 161 -13.49 0.48 -13.17
CA SER A 161 -14.15 1.74 -13.55
C SER A 161 -15.64 1.55 -13.83
N ALA A 162 -16.02 0.37 -14.35
CA ALA A 162 -17.41 0.05 -14.65
C ALA A 162 -18.20 -0.40 -13.39
N ALA A 163 -17.54 -1.04 -12.42
CA ALA A 163 -18.20 -1.64 -11.27
C ALA A 163 -18.13 -0.81 -9.98
N LEU A 164 -17.13 0.05 -9.81
CA LEU A 164 -16.97 0.83 -8.58
C LEU A 164 -18.13 1.83 -8.39
N ARG A 165 -18.81 1.75 -7.23
CA ARG A 165 -19.90 2.65 -6.83
C ARG A 165 -19.45 3.57 -5.70
N PRO A 166 -20.14 4.71 -5.47
CA PRO A 166 -19.81 5.65 -4.39
C PRO A 166 -19.93 5.05 -2.98
N TYR A 167 -20.73 4.00 -2.80
CA TYR A 167 -21.01 3.41 -1.50
C TYR A 167 -20.06 2.25 -1.11
N HIS A 168 -19.17 1.80 -2.00
CA HIS A 168 -18.19 0.77 -1.64
C HIS A 168 -17.16 1.32 -0.64
N SER A 169 -16.91 0.61 0.45
CA SER A 169 -15.82 0.91 1.38
C SER A 169 -14.53 0.18 1.00
N TRP A 170 -14.68 -1.01 0.41
CA TRP A 170 -13.57 -1.90 0.06
C TRP A 170 -13.69 -2.40 -1.38
N VAL A 171 -12.54 -2.74 -1.97
CA VAL A 171 -12.43 -3.47 -3.23
C VAL A 171 -11.50 -4.65 -2.98
N TYR A 172 -11.96 -5.85 -3.34
CA TYR A 172 -11.19 -7.08 -3.21
C TYR A 172 -10.97 -7.70 -4.58
N TRP A 173 -9.71 -7.78 -5.00
CA TRP A 173 -9.32 -8.47 -6.22
C TRP A 173 -9.01 -9.91 -5.90
N ARG A 174 -9.54 -10.82 -6.72
CA ARG A 174 -9.30 -12.24 -6.56
C ARG A 174 -9.14 -12.92 -7.91
N ASP A 175 -8.08 -13.71 -8.05
CA ASP A 175 -7.94 -14.60 -9.19
C ASP A 175 -8.88 -15.82 -9.05
N VAL A 176 -9.34 -16.34 -10.17
CA VAL A 176 -10.36 -17.40 -10.23
C VAL A 176 -9.84 -18.79 -9.82
N ASP A 177 -8.53 -18.99 -9.90
CA ASP A 177 -7.84 -20.27 -9.71
C ASP A 177 -7.30 -20.48 -8.28
N VAL A 178 -7.69 -19.61 -7.32
CA VAL A 178 -7.39 -19.82 -5.90
C VAL A 178 -8.09 -21.11 -5.43
N GLU A 179 -7.32 -22.11 -5.00
CA GLU A 179 -7.85 -23.41 -4.55
C GLU A 179 -8.31 -23.39 -3.09
N THR A 180 -7.54 -22.73 -2.22
CA THR A 180 -7.81 -22.68 -0.78
C THR A 180 -7.65 -21.26 -0.24
N ALA A 181 -8.54 -20.87 0.67
CA ALA A 181 -8.48 -19.63 1.42
C ALA A 181 -9.33 -19.78 2.70
N PRO A 182 -8.98 -19.09 3.80
CA PRO A 182 -9.87 -18.99 4.95
C PRO A 182 -11.24 -18.43 4.55
N PHE A 183 -12.31 -18.95 5.15
CA PHE A 183 -13.67 -18.46 4.96
C PHE A 183 -13.85 -17.00 5.43
N THR A 184 -13.01 -16.60 6.37
CA THR A 184 -12.89 -15.28 6.99
C THR A 184 -11.92 -14.35 6.27
N ILE A 185 -11.40 -14.70 5.09
CA ILE A 185 -10.32 -13.95 4.43
C ILE A 185 -10.60 -12.44 4.29
N LEU A 186 -11.86 -12.04 4.10
CA LEU A 186 -12.21 -10.63 3.99
C LEU A 186 -12.05 -9.92 5.34
N GLU A 187 -12.61 -10.48 6.40
CA GLU A 187 -12.49 -9.99 7.78
C GLU A 187 -11.04 -10.01 8.26
N ASP A 188 -10.33 -11.09 7.96
CA ASP A 188 -8.94 -11.31 8.34
C ASP A 188 -8.03 -10.24 7.73
N LEU A 189 -8.25 -9.86 6.47
CA LEU A 189 -7.52 -8.77 5.82
C LEU A 189 -8.00 -7.39 6.30
N MET A 190 -9.32 -7.20 6.48
CA MET A 190 -9.88 -5.91 6.93
C MET A 190 -9.34 -5.49 8.29
N ARG A 191 -9.19 -6.43 9.24
CA ARG A 191 -8.79 -6.09 10.63
C ARG A 191 -7.41 -5.42 10.75
N HIS A 192 -6.51 -5.66 9.78
CA HIS A 192 -5.22 -4.97 9.67
C HIS A 192 -5.38 -3.47 9.33
N ASN A 193 -6.55 -3.07 8.80
CA ASN A 193 -6.97 -1.70 8.57
C ASN A 193 -6.02 -0.88 7.66
N LYS A 194 -5.28 -1.57 6.78
CA LYS A 194 -4.40 -0.94 5.79
C LYS A 194 -5.20 -0.44 4.57
N ASP A 195 -4.65 0.54 3.86
CA ASP A 195 -5.21 0.99 2.59
C ASP A 195 -5.11 -0.06 1.49
N VAL A 196 -4.03 -0.83 1.49
CA VAL A 196 -3.78 -1.96 0.59
C VAL A 196 -3.13 -3.08 1.42
N ILE A 197 -3.65 -4.29 1.30
CA ILE A 197 -3.07 -5.48 1.95
C ILE A 197 -3.23 -6.70 1.02
N VAL A 198 -2.22 -7.56 1.04
CA VAL A 198 -2.22 -8.86 0.35
C VAL A 198 -1.82 -9.95 1.33
N PRO A 199 -2.44 -11.14 1.27
CA PRO A 199 -1.94 -12.29 2.00
C PRO A 199 -0.71 -12.88 1.29
N ASN A 200 0.04 -13.72 2.00
CA ASN A 200 1.08 -14.53 1.40
C ASN A 200 0.46 -15.69 0.61
N VAL A 201 0.82 -15.84 -0.68
CA VAL A 201 0.18 -16.80 -1.60
C VAL A 201 1.13 -17.91 -2.00
N TRP A 202 0.68 -19.14 -1.75
CA TRP A 202 1.43 -20.38 -1.96
C TRP A 202 0.69 -21.31 -2.90
N ARG A 203 1.44 -22.20 -3.55
CA ARG A 203 0.91 -23.24 -4.42
C ARG A 203 0.98 -24.58 -3.71
N PRO A 204 -0.11 -25.35 -3.66
CA PRO A 204 -0.06 -26.72 -3.17
C PRO A 204 0.79 -27.60 -4.10
N LEU A 205 1.58 -28.47 -3.49
CA LEU A 205 2.34 -29.52 -4.16
C LEU A 205 1.93 -30.87 -3.60
N PRO A 206 2.13 -31.96 -4.35
CA PRO A 206 2.05 -33.29 -3.76
C PRO A 206 2.97 -33.42 -2.53
N ASP A 207 2.54 -34.20 -1.53
CA ASP A 207 3.30 -34.39 -0.28
C ASP A 207 4.75 -34.84 -0.53
N TRP A 208 4.97 -35.66 -1.56
CA TRP A 208 6.31 -36.16 -1.93
C TRP A 208 7.25 -35.08 -2.48
N LEU A 209 6.73 -33.91 -2.86
CA LEU A 209 7.48 -32.74 -3.32
C LEU A 209 7.53 -31.61 -2.27
N GLY A 210 7.11 -31.89 -1.03
CA GLY A 210 7.15 -30.93 0.08
C GLY A 210 5.81 -30.26 0.41
N GLY A 211 4.70 -30.67 -0.22
CA GLY A 211 3.33 -30.27 0.13
C GLY A 211 2.91 -28.86 -0.32
N GLU A 212 3.83 -27.90 -0.34
CA GLU A 212 3.57 -26.53 -0.79
C GLU A 212 4.85 -25.81 -1.22
N GLN A 213 4.72 -24.79 -2.06
CA GLN A 213 5.83 -23.93 -2.46
C GLN A 213 5.39 -22.46 -2.60
N PRO A 214 6.31 -21.50 -2.44
CA PRO A 214 6.12 -20.11 -2.83
C PRO A 214 5.57 -19.99 -4.25
N TYR A 215 4.53 -19.17 -4.44
CA TYR A 215 3.90 -18.97 -5.75
C TYR A 215 3.97 -17.52 -6.22
N ASP A 216 3.40 -16.59 -5.46
CA ASP A 216 3.31 -15.20 -5.90
C ASP A 216 4.59 -14.42 -5.54
N LEU A 217 5.46 -14.25 -6.53
CA LEU A 217 6.70 -13.48 -6.39
C LEU A 217 6.52 -11.98 -6.65
N ASN A 218 5.31 -11.50 -6.93
CA ASN A 218 5.04 -10.09 -7.24
C ASN A 218 4.80 -9.23 -5.98
N SER A 219 4.77 -9.85 -4.80
CA SER A 219 4.71 -9.16 -3.51
C SER A 219 6.10 -9.07 -2.91
N TRP A 220 6.69 -7.89 -2.89
CA TRP A 220 8.11 -7.70 -2.52
C TRP A 220 8.42 -6.32 -1.95
N GLN A 221 9.50 -6.23 -1.18
CA GLN A 221 10.12 -4.97 -0.76
C GLN A 221 11.16 -4.50 -1.78
N GLU A 222 11.27 -3.19 -1.97
CA GLU A 222 12.25 -2.64 -2.89
C GLU A 222 13.69 -2.86 -2.39
N SER A 223 14.65 -2.91 -3.31
CA SER A 223 16.08 -3.05 -2.99
C SER A 223 16.92 -1.99 -3.68
N GLU A 224 18.06 -1.63 -3.08
CA GLU A 224 19.00 -0.67 -3.67
C GLU A 224 19.54 -1.14 -5.03
N THR A 225 19.75 -2.45 -5.18
CA THR A 225 20.21 -3.07 -6.44
C THR A 225 19.15 -2.98 -7.53
N ALA A 226 17.87 -3.17 -7.19
CA ALA A 226 16.78 -3.03 -8.16
C ALA A 226 16.55 -1.58 -8.57
N LEU A 227 16.71 -0.62 -7.65
CA LEU A 227 16.68 0.81 -7.97
C LEU A 227 17.82 1.20 -8.91
N ALA A 228 19.05 0.77 -8.61
CA ALA A 228 20.20 1.01 -9.48
C ALA A 228 20.03 0.37 -10.87
N LEU A 229 19.45 -0.84 -10.94
CA LEU A 229 19.10 -1.47 -12.21
C LEU A 229 18.05 -0.65 -12.95
N ALA A 230 16.97 -0.23 -12.29
CA ALA A 230 15.89 0.54 -12.88
C ALA A 230 16.39 1.83 -13.55
N ASP A 231 17.38 2.50 -12.96
CA ASP A 231 18.01 3.71 -13.51
C ASP A 231 18.78 3.47 -14.82
N THR A 232 19.19 2.23 -15.10
CA THR A 232 19.88 1.86 -16.34
C THR A 232 18.95 1.50 -17.49
N LEU A 233 17.65 1.30 -17.21
CA LEU A 233 16.69 0.82 -18.20
C LEU A 233 15.97 1.96 -18.91
N ASP A 234 15.58 1.71 -20.17
CA ASP A 234 14.77 2.64 -20.97
C ASP A 234 13.44 2.97 -20.30
N GLU A 235 12.88 4.17 -20.56
CA GLU A 235 11.65 4.68 -19.92
C GLU A 235 10.48 3.69 -19.98
N ASP A 236 10.29 3.03 -21.12
CA ASP A 236 9.20 2.08 -21.36
C ASP A 236 9.45 0.66 -20.84
N ALA A 237 10.65 0.38 -20.33
CA ALA A 237 11.02 -0.92 -19.80
C ALA A 237 10.19 -1.28 -18.57
N VAL A 238 9.88 -2.58 -18.42
CA VAL A 238 9.15 -3.12 -17.28
C VAL A 238 9.96 -4.26 -16.70
N ILE A 239 10.32 -4.14 -15.43
CA ILE A 239 10.88 -5.21 -14.61
C ILE A 239 9.72 -6.15 -14.25
N VAL A 240 9.93 -7.43 -14.45
CA VAL A 240 8.97 -8.48 -14.07
C VAL A 240 9.73 -9.47 -13.21
N GLU A 241 9.26 -9.67 -11.98
CA GLU A 241 9.90 -10.57 -11.04
C GLU A 241 9.80 -12.04 -11.45
N GLY A 242 10.75 -12.84 -10.96
CA GLY A 242 10.85 -14.28 -11.23
C GLY A 242 11.65 -14.65 -12.49
N TYR A 243 12.30 -13.67 -13.12
CA TYR A 243 13.09 -13.84 -14.33
C TYR A 243 14.60 -13.68 -14.06
N ALA A 244 15.42 -14.58 -14.61
CA ALA A 244 16.86 -14.61 -14.37
C ALA A 244 17.60 -13.44 -15.05
N GLU A 245 16.96 -12.79 -16.02
CA GLU A 245 17.47 -11.68 -16.79
C GLU A 245 17.84 -10.48 -15.92
N TYR A 246 17.07 -10.22 -14.84
CA TYR A 246 17.29 -9.12 -13.92
C TYR A 246 17.45 -9.63 -12.49
N ALA A 247 18.68 -9.55 -11.98
CA ALA A 247 18.96 -9.83 -10.58
C ALA A 247 18.55 -8.63 -9.71
N THR A 248 17.28 -8.59 -9.31
CA THR A 248 16.72 -7.49 -8.51
C THR A 248 17.10 -7.59 -7.03
N TRP A 249 17.34 -8.80 -6.50
CA TRP A 249 17.64 -9.06 -5.08
C TRP A 249 16.60 -8.51 -4.10
N ARG A 250 15.35 -8.44 -4.54
CA ARG A 250 14.24 -7.99 -3.69
C ARG A 250 13.85 -9.08 -2.69
N PRO A 251 13.54 -8.73 -1.43
CA PRO A 251 12.88 -9.65 -0.52
C PRO A 251 11.45 -9.90 -1.01
N HIS A 252 11.11 -11.14 -1.34
CA HIS A 252 9.74 -11.52 -1.71
C HIS A 252 8.99 -12.06 -0.50
N LEU A 253 7.75 -11.60 -0.31
CA LEU A 253 6.85 -12.03 0.77
C LEU A 253 6.72 -13.57 0.81
N ALA A 254 6.70 -14.21 -0.36
CA ALA A 254 6.57 -15.65 -0.50
C ALA A 254 7.68 -16.45 0.19
N TYR A 255 8.90 -15.91 0.29
CA TYR A 255 10.03 -16.58 0.95
C TYR A 255 10.19 -16.24 2.44
N LEU A 256 9.43 -15.27 2.94
CA LEU A 256 9.55 -14.76 4.31
C LEU A 256 8.53 -15.37 5.28
N ARG A 257 7.79 -16.39 4.84
CA ARG A 257 6.85 -17.12 5.71
C ARG A 257 7.61 -17.90 6.77
N ASP A 258 7.24 -17.70 8.02
CA ASP A 258 7.55 -18.61 9.12
C ASP A 258 6.31 -19.48 9.43
N PRO A 259 6.33 -20.81 9.17
CA PRO A 259 5.22 -21.71 9.46
C PRO A 259 4.81 -21.76 10.95
N TYR A 260 5.71 -21.36 11.85
CA TYR A 260 5.47 -21.31 13.30
C TYR A 260 5.35 -19.88 13.83
N GLY A 261 5.40 -18.89 12.93
CA GLY A 261 5.33 -17.47 13.25
C GLY A 261 3.90 -17.00 13.52
N ASP A 262 3.78 -15.71 13.80
CA ASP A 262 2.50 -15.04 13.91
C ASP A 262 1.84 -14.93 12.52
N PRO A 263 0.65 -15.52 12.29
CA PRO A 263 -0.07 -15.37 11.02
C PRO A 263 -0.48 -13.91 10.73
N ASP A 264 -0.47 -13.06 11.76
CA ASP A 264 -0.84 -11.64 11.67
C ASP A 264 0.37 -10.74 11.42
N MET A 265 1.56 -11.32 11.25
CA MET A 265 2.78 -10.56 10.99
C MET A 265 2.64 -9.76 9.70
N GLU A 266 2.72 -8.44 9.83
CA GLU A 266 2.68 -7.50 8.73
C GLU A 266 4.09 -7.23 8.20
N MET A 267 4.17 -6.86 6.92
CA MET A 267 5.41 -6.45 6.28
C MET A 267 5.09 -5.39 5.24
N GLU A 268 5.79 -4.25 5.31
CA GLU A 268 5.73 -3.25 4.26
C GLU A 268 6.14 -3.85 2.92
N ILE A 269 5.42 -3.56 1.85
CA ILE A 269 5.78 -3.99 0.49
C ILE A 269 5.73 -2.80 -0.48
N ASP A 270 6.50 -2.90 -1.56
CA ASP A 270 6.57 -1.93 -2.64
C ASP A 270 5.85 -2.46 -3.89
N GLY A 271 6.06 -3.74 -4.20
CA GLY A 271 5.31 -4.49 -5.19
C GLY A 271 4.16 -5.25 -4.55
N VAL A 272 3.01 -5.26 -5.23
CA VAL A 272 1.79 -5.95 -4.79
C VAL A 272 1.47 -7.04 -5.80
N GLY A 273 1.23 -8.26 -5.32
CA GLY A 273 0.81 -9.37 -6.16
C GLY A 273 -0.68 -9.38 -6.49
N GLY A 274 -1.02 -10.01 -7.62
CA GLY A 274 -2.35 -9.89 -8.25
C GLY A 274 -3.42 -10.87 -7.76
N VAL A 275 -3.03 -11.90 -7.00
CA VAL A 275 -3.88 -13.08 -6.72
C VAL A 275 -5.00 -12.77 -5.72
N SER A 276 -4.68 -12.01 -4.67
CA SER A 276 -5.62 -11.63 -3.61
C SER A 276 -5.20 -10.26 -3.08
N ILE A 277 -5.98 -9.21 -3.38
CA ILE A 277 -5.70 -7.84 -2.93
C ILE A 277 -6.93 -7.26 -2.28
N LEU A 278 -6.86 -6.92 -1.00
CA LEU A 278 -7.86 -6.08 -0.36
C LEU A 278 -7.34 -4.64 -0.33
N SER A 279 -8.16 -3.70 -0.79
CA SER A 279 -7.84 -2.28 -0.70
C SER A 279 -9.08 -1.45 -0.36
N LYS A 280 -8.87 -0.36 0.39
CA LYS A 280 -9.94 0.62 0.63
C LYS A 280 -10.33 1.27 -0.69
N ALA A 281 -11.63 1.40 -0.93
CA ALA A 281 -12.15 1.99 -2.16
C ALA A 281 -11.65 3.44 -2.41
N ARG A 282 -11.29 4.15 -1.34
CA ARG A 282 -10.70 5.50 -1.41
C ARG A 282 -9.37 5.56 -2.18
N VAL A 283 -8.59 4.47 -2.18
CA VAL A 283 -7.32 4.36 -2.90
C VAL A 283 -7.56 4.56 -4.40
N PHE A 284 -8.50 3.78 -4.95
CA PHE A 284 -8.87 3.87 -6.36
C PHE A 284 -9.54 5.20 -6.72
N ARG A 285 -10.43 5.67 -5.86
CA ARG A 285 -11.13 6.95 -6.01
C ARG A 285 -10.19 8.16 -6.06
N SER A 286 -9.03 8.05 -5.42
CA SER A 286 -8.03 9.11 -5.40
C SER A 286 -7.13 9.11 -6.65
N GLY A 287 -7.24 8.09 -7.51
CA GLY A 287 -6.53 8.00 -8.78
C GLY A 287 -5.51 6.86 -8.86
N VAL A 288 -5.28 6.11 -7.78
CA VAL A 288 -4.44 4.90 -7.83
C VAL A 288 -5.15 3.85 -8.70
N HIS A 289 -4.43 3.23 -9.62
CA HIS A 289 -4.97 2.23 -10.54
C HIS A 289 -3.85 1.28 -10.97
N PHE A 290 -4.17 0.28 -11.79
CA PHE A 290 -3.16 -0.64 -12.34
C PHE A 290 -2.50 0.01 -13.56
N PRO A 291 -1.23 0.42 -13.55
CA PRO A 291 -0.65 1.14 -14.67
C PRO A 291 -0.58 0.25 -15.91
N ALA A 292 -1.26 0.66 -16.99
CA ALA A 292 -1.21 0.01 -18.31
C ALA A 292 -0.02 0.49 -19.17
N PHE A 293 0.94 1.15 -18.52
CA PHE A 293 2.16 1.72 -19.06
C PHE A 293 3.28 1.47 -18.03
N SER A 294 4.53 1.76 -18.39
CA SER A 294 5.62 1.64 -17.42
C SER A 294 5.53 2.77 -16.39
N PHE A 295 5.33 2.42 -15.13
CA PHE A 295 5.34 3.32 -13.99
C PHE A 295 6.45 2.88 -13.03
N GLU A 296 7.50 3.70 -12.89
CA GLU A 296 8.71 3.35 -12.12
C GLU A 296 9.26 1.96 -12.49
N LYS A 297 9.30 1.67 -13.80
CA LYS A 297 9.70 0.38 -14.39
C LYS A 297 8.80 -0.81 -14.05
N HIS A 298 7.57 -0.58 -13.61
CA HIS A 298 6.60 -1.64 -13.30
C HIS A 298 5.29 -1.37 -14.02
N ALA A 299 4.44 -2.39 -14.12
CA ALA A 299 3.10 -2.27 -14.69
C ALA A 299 2.12 -3.08 -13.83
N GLU A 300 0.83 -2.94 -14.12
CA GLU A 300 -0.23 -3.76 -13.51
C GLU A 300 -0.22 -3.70 -11.97
N THR A 301 -0.08 -4.83 -11.27
CA THR A 301 -0.24 -4.94 -9.81
C THR A 301 0.98 -4.42 -9.06
N GLU A 302 2.19 -4.68 -9.56
CA GLU A 302 3.42 -4.11 -9.00
C GLU A 302 3.46 -2.59 -9.18
N GLY A 303 3.04 -2.11 -10.35
CA GLY A 303 2.88 -0.67 -10.59
C GLY A 303 1.80 -0.02 -9.71
N PHE A 304 0.72 -0.75 -9.40
CA PHE A 304 -0.31 -0.32 -8.46
C PHE A 304 0.27 -0.15 -7.05
N GLY A 305 1.08 -1.10 -6.57
CA GLY A 305 1.78 -0.99 -5.28
C GLY A 305 2.66 0.26 -5.19
N LYS A 306 3.51 0.49 -6.19
CA LYS A 306 4.35 1.69 -6.28
C LYS A 306 3.54 2.98 -6.33
N MET A 307 2.46 3.00 -7.11
CA MET A 307 1.60 4.17 -7.23
C MET A 307 0.89 4.48 -5.90
N ALA A 308 0.39 3.46 -5.20
CA ALA A 308 -0.22 3.62 -3.88
C ALA A 308 0.78 4.23 -2.88
N LYS A 309 2.01 3.69 -2.82
CA LYS A 309 3.08 4.22 -1.97
C LYS A 309 3.44 5.66 -2.33
N ARG A 310 3.56 5.96 -3.63
CA ARG A 310 3.87 7.32 -4.12
C ARG A 310 2.81 8.35 -3.76
N MET A 311 1.54 7.92 -3.71
CA MET A 311 0.39 8.72 -3.28
C MET A 311 0.18 8.72 -1.76
N GLN A 312 1.15 8.19 -1.00
CA GLN A 312 1.12 8.15 0.47
C GLN A 312 -0.05 7.36 1.05
N PHE A 313 -0.66 6.47 0.28
CA PHE A 313 -1.55 5.46 0.85
C PHE A 313 -0.72 4.47 1.63
N SER A 314 -1.25 4.03 2.77
CA SER A 314 -0.56 3.07 3.60
C SER A 314 -0.55 1.73 2.87
N VAL A 315 0.57 1.39 2.26
CA VAL A 315 1.01 0.00 2.40
C VAL A 315 1.40 -0.23 3.87
N GLU A 316 1.88 0.81 4.58
CA GLU A 316 1.92 0.86 6.05
C GLU A 316 2.06 2.28 6.67
N MET A 317 1.94 3.37 5.90
CA MET A 317 2.38 4.71 6.35
C MET A 317 1.37 5.62 7.10
N GLU A 318 0.06 5.34 7.17
CA GLU A 318 -0.89 6.36 7.69
C GLU A 318 -0.84 6.51 9.23
N GLN A 319 -0.46 5.45 9.95
CA GLN A 319 -0.19 5.54 11.39
C GLN A 319 1.03 6.41 11.68
N GLU A 320 2.07 6.33 10.84
CA GLU A 320 3.24 7.21 10.95
C GLU A 320 2.88 8.66 10.63
N ARG A 321 2.03 8.90 9.63
CA ARG A 321 1.58 10.27 9.30
C ARG A 321 0.81 10.88 10.46
N LEU A 322 -0.17 10.15 11.01
CA LEU A 322 -0.94 10.61 12.17
C LEU A 322 -0.08 10.76 13.43
N ALA A 323 0.88 9.85 13.65
CA ALA A 323 1.82 9.94 14.77
C ALA A 323 2.75 11.16 14.63
N LYS A 324 3.25 11.43 13.42
CA LYS A 324 4.12 12.57 13.12
C LYS A 324 3.37 13.90 13.20
N GLU A 325 2.14 13.96 12.69
CA GLU A 325 1.24 15.11 12.85
C GLU A 325 0.90 15.35 14.33
N ALA A 326 0.67 14.30 15.11
CA ALA A 326 0.43 14.39 16.54
C ALA A 326 1.67 14.85 17.32
N GLU A 327 2.86 14.34 16.95
CA GLU A 327 4.14 14.74 17.53
C GLU A 327 4.47 16.21 17.22
N GLU A 328 4.29 16.64 15.97
CA GLU A 328 4.45 18.03 15.56
C GLU A 328 3.49 18.96 16.32
N ARG A 329 2.23 18.54 16.50
CA ARG A 329 1.24 19.29 17.29
C ARG A 329 1.64 19.39 18.76
N GLN A 330 2.11 18.30 19.36
CA GLN A 330 2.63 18.31 20.74
C GLN A 330 3.87 19.20 20.89
N ARG A 331 4.77 19.19 19.90
CA ARG A 331 5.97 20.03 19.89
C ARG A 331 5.59 21.51 19.80
N ALA A 332 4.64 21.86 18.93
CA ALA A 332 4.12 23.22 18.81
C ALA A 332 3.42 23.71 20.10
N GLU A 333 2.66 22.83 20.78
CA GLU A 333 2.06 23.15 22.08
C GLU A 333 3.11 23.34 23.18
N ARG A 334 4.16 22.51 23.22
CA ARG A 334 5.28 22.66 24.17
C ARG A 334 6.04 23.97 23.93
N GLU A 335 6.34 24.32 22.67
CA GLU A 335 6.99 25.58 22.33
C GLU A 335 6.14 26.79 22.75
N LYS A 336 4.82 26.75 22.53
CA LYS A 336 3.92 27.81 23.04
C LYS A 336 3.98 27.93 24.57
N LYS A 337 3.86 26.82 25.30
CA LYS A 337 3.93 26.83 26.77
C LYS A 337 5.26 27.36 27.29
N ILE A 338 6.37 27.01 26.65
CA ILE A 338 7.70 27.54 27.02
C ILE A 338 7.76 29.05 26.79
N LYS A 339 7.21 29.53 25.67
CA LYS A 339 7.21 30.96 25.33
C LYS A 339 6.33 31.77 26.30
N ASP A 340 5.14 31.27 26.61
CA ASP A 340 4.23 31.90 27.57
C ASP A 340 4.84 31.94 28.98
N ALA A 341 5.52 30.84 29.40
CA ALA A 341 6.23 30.80 30.69
C ALA A 341 7.43 31.76 30.74
N PHE A 342 8.10 31.99 29.61
CA PHE A 342 9.21 32.95 29.49
C PHE A 342 8.73 34.41 29.53
N ASP A 343 7.57 34.71 28.93
CA ASP A 343 6.98 36.05 28.98
C ASP A 343 6.51 36.40 30.41
N ASP A 344 5.93 35.44 31.15
CA ASP A 344 5.54 35.64 32.56
C ASP A 344 6.75 35.88 33.47
N THR A 345 7.83 35.11 33.29
CA THR A 345 9.06 35.30 34.09
C THR A 345 9.77 36.61 33.78
N ASN A 346 9.72 37.08 32.54
CA ASN A 346 10.30 38.37 32.16
C ASN A 346 9.50 39.55 32.75
N SER A 347 8.18 39.42 32.82
CA SER A 347 7.28 40.38 33.48
C SER A 347 7.49 40.41 35.00
N GLN A 348 7.71 39.25 35.63
CA GLN A 348 8.05 39.12 37.05
C GLN A 348 9.42 39.76 37.36
N TRP A 349 10.44 39.45 36.57
CA TRP A 349 11.79 40.02 36.69
C TRP A 349 11.83 41.54 36.55
N ALA A 350 11.03 42.10 35.63
CA ALA A 350 10.92 43.54 35.45
C ALA A 350 10.34 44.25 36.69
N LYS A 351 9.36 43.63 37.36
CA LYS A 351 8.78 44.13 38.61
C LYS A 351 9.80 44.06 39.75
N ASP A 352 10.44 42.91 39.94
CA ASP A 352 11.44 42.70 41.00
C ASP A 352 12.63 43.67 40.87
N LYS A 353 13.08 43.93 39.65
CA LYS A 353 14.14 44.92 39.36
C LYS A 353 13.73 46.34 39.73
N SER A 354 12.47 46.69 39.50
CA SER A 354 11.93 48.01 39.85
C SER A 354 11.79 48.20 41.36
N GLU A 355 11.38 47.15 42.09
CA GLU A 355 11.28 47.17 43.55
C GLU A 355 12.66 47.26 44.21
N MET A 356 13.64 46.51 43.72
CA MET A 356 15.02 46.61 44.20
C MET A 356 15.61 48.03 44.02
N GLN A 357 15.33 48.70 42.91
CA GLN A 357 15.79 50.06 42.68
C GLN A 357 15.11 51.07 43.62
N ASN A 358 13.86 50.83 44.00
CA ASN A 358 13.14 51.66 44.95
C ASN A 358 13.66 51.47 46.38
N ILE A 359 13.94 50.23 46.79
CA ILE A 359 14.56 49.91 48.09
C ILE A 359 15.95 50.54 48.19
N ALA A 360 16.76 50.50 47.13
CA ALA A 360 18.08 51.13 47.11
C ALA A 360 18.01 52.67 47.23
N LYS A 361 16.95 53.30 46.70
CA LYS A 361 16.72 54.75 46.84
C LYS A 361 16.22 55.14 48.24
N GLU A 362 15.48 54.26 48.91
CA GLU A 362 15.05 54.47 50.30
C GLU A 362 16.20 54.27 51.30
N ALA A 363 17.08 53.29 51.06
CA ALA A 363 18.29 53.10 51.86
C ALA A 363 19.25 54.32 51.81
N ASN A 364 19.28 55.04 50.69
CA ASN A 364 20.09 56.26 50.51
C ASN A 364 19.48 57.52 51.14
N LYS A 365 18.27 57.45 51.72
CA LYS A 365 17.63 58.57 52.45
C LYS A 365 17.89 58.55 53.96
N VAL A 366 18.58 57.52 54.48
CA VAL A 366 18.91 57.40 55.90
C VAL A 366 20.43 57.39 56.07
N ALA A 367 21.05 58.56 56.00
CA ALA A 367 22.35 58.78 56.60
C ALA A 367 22.41 60.23 57.11
N PRO A 368 22.76 60.50 58.39
CA PRO A 368 23.19 61.81 58.79
C PRO A 368 24.73 61.93 58.70
N ASP A 369 25.12 63.12 58.28
CA ASP A 369 26.46 63.65 58.04
C ASP A 369 27.45 63.51 59.22
N SER A 370 28.74 63.42 58.87
CA SER A 370 29.74 64.36 59.41
C SER A 370 30.97 64.48 58.50
N LYS A 371 31.24 65.72 58.08
CA LYS A 371 32.46 66.20 57.41
C LYS A 371 33.71 65.99 58.26
N ILE A 372 34.89 65.87 57.63
CA ILE A 372 36.09 66.69 57.87
C ILE A 372 37.13 66.45 56.74
N SER A 373 37.84 67.53 56.44
CA SER A 373 38.80 67.85 55.38
C SER A 373 40.25 67.36 55.60
N ASN A 374 41.06 67.59 54.54
CA ASN A 374 42.54 67.72 54.44
C ASN A 374 43.22 66.52 53.74
N ALA A 375 43.76 66.68 52.53
CA ALA A 375 44.97 67.40 52.11
C ALA A 375 46.22 66.48 52.10
N ASP A 376 46.78 66.35 50.90
CA ASP A 376 48.16 66.07 50.50
C ASP A 376 48.89 64.75 50.83
N SER A 377 49.65 64.37 49.79
CA SER A 377 50.99 63.74 49.78
C SER A 377 51.13 62.23 49.52
N LYS A 378 51.65 61.96 48.31
CA LYS A 378 52.86 61.20 47.96
C LYS A 378 53.14 59.80 48.57
N ASP A 379 53.42 58.92 47.61
CA ASP A 379 54.56 58.01 47.49
C ASP A 379 54.50 56.56 48.01
N ALA A 380 55.24 55.75 47.23
CA ALA A 380 55.76 54.40 47.45
C ALA A 380 54.75 53.23 47.25
N SER A 381 54.83 52.49 46.13
CA SER A 381 55.83 51.45 45.78
C SER A 381 55.62 50.12 46.52
N SER A 382 55.19 49.09 45.79
CA SER A 382 55.92 47.81 45.75
C SER A 382 55.49 46.95 44.56
N LYS A 383 56.50 46.55 43.79
CA LYS A 383 56.50 45.61 42.66
C LYS A 383 56.22 44.18 43.13
N GLU A 384 55.69 43.36 42.22
CA GLU A 384 56.26 42.11 41.66
C GLU A 384 55.18 41.51 40.73
N LYS A 385 55.27 41.55 39.38
CA LYS A 385 56.14 40.79 38.45
C LYS A 385 56.37 39.35 38.92
N SER A 386 55.96 38.32 38.18
CA SER A 386 56.50 38.06 36.83
C SER A 386 55.83 36.87 36.12
N ASN A 387 55.79 37.00 34.79
CA ASN A 387 55.97 36.02 33.70
C ASN A 387 55.10 34.75 33.66
N ALA A 388 54.28 34.49 32.62
CA ALA A 388 54.49 34.52 31.16
C ALA A 388 55.55 33.53 30.65
N GLY A 389 55.13 32.59 29.80
CA GLY A 389 56.01 31.62 29.14
C GLY A 389 55.26 30.69 28.19
N SER A 390 55.16 31.13 26.95
CA SER A 390 54.61 30.54 25.72
C SER A 390 55.48 29.46 25.05
N ASN A 391 54.86 28.55 24.29
CA ASN A 391 55.20 28.02 22.92
C ASN A 391 54.52 26.64 22.72
N ALA A 392 53.83 26.29 21.63
CA ALA A 392 54.05 26.38 20.16
C ALA A 392 54.93 25.24 19.57
N GLY A 393 54.40 24.57 18.51
CA GLY A 393 55.08 23.67 17.55
C GLY A 393 54.70 22.19 17.70
N SER A 394 53.93 21.55 16.79
CA SER A 394 54.31 20.94 15.48
C SER A 394 55.09 19.60 15.67
N ASP A 395 55.02 18.51 14.90
CA ASP A 395 54.55 18.13 13.56
C ASP A 395 54.37 16.57 13.50
N THR A 396 53.68 16.08 12.46
CA THR A 396 53.87 14.85 11.64
C THR A 396 54.54 13.58 12.21
N ASP A 397 54.05 12.37 11.90
CA ASP A 397 54.30 11.63 10.64
C ASP A 397 53.71 10.19 10.64
N SER A 398 53.63 9.67 9.42
CA SER A 398 53.19 8.37 8.87
C SER A 398 53.95 7.09 9.31
N ASN A 399 53.32 5.89 9.13
CA ASN A 399 53.65 4.90 8.07
C ASN A 399 53.46 3.39 8.44
N VAL A 400 52.75 2.66 7.55
CA VAL A 400 52.93 1.28 6.99
C VAL A 400 53.19 0.03 7.87
N GLY A 401 52.47 -1.06 7.54
CA GLY A 401 52.87 -2.45 7.80
C GLY A 401 51.90 -3.52 7.26
N SER A 402 52.28 -4.15 6.15
CA SER A 402 51.59 -5.17 5.34
C SER A 402 51.48 -6.55 6.00
N ASN A 403 50.49 -7.38 5.59
CA ASN A 403 50.78 -8.80 5.34
C ASN A 403 49.81 -9.46 4.35
N ALA A 404 50.37 -10.21 3.41
CA ALA A 404 49.71 -11.02 2.39
C ALA A 404 49.71 -12.50 2.82
N GLY A 405 48.69 -13.25 2.42
CA GLY A 405 48.59 -14.70 2.65
C GLY A 405 47.71 -15.34 1.59
N SER A 406 48.36 -15.81 0.54
CA SER A 406 47.86 -16.63 -0.56
C SER A 406 47.40 -18.02 -0.11
N ASN A 407 46.31 -18.54 -0.68
CA ASN A 407 46.26 -19.97 -1.04
C ASN A 407 45.39 -20.21 -2.28
N ALA A 408 46.00 -20.83 -3.28
CA ALA A 408 45.37 -21.33 -4.49
C ALA A 408 45.15 -22.85 -4.33
N GLY A 409 43.97 -23.33 -4.71
CA GLY A 409 43.63 -24.76 -4.75
C GLY A 409 42.69 -25.02 -5.92
N SER A 410 43.22 -25.76 -6.90
CA SER A 410 42.63 -26.10 -8.19
C SER A 410 41.98 -27.50 -8.17
N LYS A 411 41.08 -27.72 -9.13
CA LYS A 411 40.64 -28.99 -9.75
C LYS A 411 39.31 -29.66 -9.35
N ASP A 412 38.39 -29.52 -10.30
CA ASP A 412 37.75 -30.57 -11.11
C ASP A 412 36.29 -30.99 -10.85
N PRO A 413 35.50 -31.16 -11.93
CA PRO A 413 34.06 -31.40 -11.90
C PRO A 413 33.71 -32.89 -12.00
N LYS A 414 32.56 -33.29 -11.43
CA LYS A 414 31.93 -34.58 -11.75
C LYS A 414 30.47 -34.39 -12.18
N GLN A 415 30.30 -34.47 -13.51
CA GLN A 415 29.32 -35.27 -14.23
C GLN A 415 28.55 -36.34 -13.41
N LYS A 416 27.20 -36.37 -13.52
CA LYS A 416 26.34 -37.42 -14.14
C LYS A 416 24.96 -37.60 -13.46
N GLY A 417 23.94 -37.83 -14.31
CA GLY A 417 22.62 -38.44 -13.99
C GLY A 417 21.48 -37.43 -14.10
N LEU A 418 20.69 -37.30 -15.18
CA LEU A 418 19.91 -38.31 -15.92
C LEU A 418 19.00 -39.12 -14.99
N ALA A 419 17.75 -38.68 -14.85
CA ALA A 419 16.58 -39.54 -14.75
C ALA A 419 15.32 -38.72 -15.04
N GLU A 420 14.73 -39.02 -16.19
CA GLU A 420 13.32 -38.80 -16.53
C GLU A 420 12.43 -39.58 -15.54
N ALA A 421 11.32 -38.97 -15.13
CA ALA A 421 10.01 -39.61 -14.92
C ALA A 421 8.93 -38.52 -14.82
#